data_AF-A0A1I8BA25-F1
#
_entry.id   AF-A0A1I8BA25-F1
#
_cell.length_a   1.000
_cell.length_b   1.000
_cell.length_c   1.000
_cell.angle_alpha   90.00
_cell.angle_beta   90.00
_cell.angle_gamma   90.00
#
_symmetry.space_group_name_H-M   'P 1'
#
loop_
_entity.id
_entity.type
_entity.pdbx_description
1 polymer ?
#
loop_
_entity_poly.entity_id
_entity_poly.type
_entity_poly.pdbx_seq_one_letter_code
_entity_poly.pdbx_strand_id
1 'polypeptide(L)'
;MGISDNDVQKQLRHMMAFIEQEANEKAEEIDAKAEEEFNMEKGRLVQQQRQKIMEYYEKKEKQVELQRKIQRSNMQNQGRLQCLKARDEHVKSVLNEARSNLSKISADRNRYPPILKGLILQGLFQLLEKQVVIRCRKNDVDLIEQLLPECIEELQKAWGDTTQVIIDNDQYLSPENAGGVELLAKMAKFGYFI
;
A
#
# COMPACT_ATOMS: atom_id res chain seq x y z
N MET A 1 -60.64 93.21 -41.00
CA MET A 1 -59.20 92.99 -40.74
C MET A 1 -58.89 91.55 -41.11
N GLY A 2 -58.47 91.32 -42.35
CA GLY A 2 -57.96 90.02 -42.77
C GLY A 2 -56.52 89.90 -42.29
N ILE A 3 -56.17 88.73 -41.74
CA ILE A 3 -54.79 88.41 -41.37
C ILE A 3 -53.92 88.57 -42.61
N SER A 4 -52.77 89.23 -42.46
CA SER A 4 -51.81 89.42 -43.56
C SER A 4 -51.20 88.08 -43.95
N ASP A 5 -51.07 87.82 -45.24
CA ASP A 5 -50.46 86.59 -45.80
C ASP A 5 -49.04 86.34 -45.25
N ASN A 6 -48.35 87.40 -44.83
CA ASN A 6 -47.04 87.35 -44.19
C ASN A 6 -47.07 86.75 -42.77
N ASP A 7 -48.15 86.98 -42.02
CA ASP A 7 -48.34 86.43 -40.68
C ASP A 7 -48.72 84.95 -40.73
N VAL A 8 -49.48 84.53 -41.74
CA VAL A 8 -49.77 83.12 -42.03
C VAL A 8 -48.48 82.36 -42.36
N GLN A 9 -47.60 82.92 -43.19
CA GLN A 9 -46.29 82.32 -43.49
C GLN A 9 -45.35 82.24 -42.27
N LYS A 10 -45.42 83.20 -41.34
CA LYS A 10 -44.65 83.13 -40.08
C LYS A 10 -45.16 82.01 -39.17
N GLN A 11 -46.49 81.86 -39.05
CA GLN A 11 -47.07 80.76 -38.27
C GLN A 11 -46.74 79.39 -38.87
N LEU A 12 -46.80 79.23 -40.19
CA LEU A 12 -46.42 77.98 -40.85
C LEU A 12 -44.94 77.62 -40.61
N ARG A 13 -44.03 78.59 -40.68
CA ARG A 13 -42.61 78.36 -40.36
C ARG A 13 -42.39 77.98 -38.90
N HIS A 14 -43.12 78.61 -37.98
CA HIS A 14 -43.06 78.26 -36.56
C HIS A 14 -43.59 76.83 -36.32
N MET A 15 -44.69 76.44 -36.98
CA MET A 15 -45.20 75.07 -36.92
C MET A 15 -44.22 74.05 -37.51
N MET A 16 -43.57 74.35 -38.64
CA MET A 16 -42.55 73.48 -39.23
C MET A 16 -41.34 73.30 -38.29
N ALA A 17 -40.85 74.40 -37.70
CA ALA A 17 -39.74 74.34 -36.75
C ALA A 17 -40.09 73.54 -35.49
N PHE A 18 -41.34 73.65 -35.00
CA PHE A 18 -41.82 72.83 -33.88
C PHE A 18 -41.85 71.34 -34.24
N ILE A 19 -42.35 70.97 -35.43
CA ILE A 19 -42.37 69.57 -35.89
C ILE A 19 -40.95 69.02 -36.04
N GLU A 20 -40.02 69.82 -36.56
CA GLU A 20 -38.62 69.43 -36.70
C GLU A 20 -37.94 69.27 -35.34
N GLN A 21 -38.19 70.18 -34.39
CA GLN A 21 -37.69 70.05 -33.02
C GLN A 21 -38.26 68.81 -32.32
N GLU A 22 -39.58 68.58 -32.41
CA GLU A 22 -40.22 67.42 -31.80
C GLU A 22 -39.68 66.11 -32.40
N ALA A 23 -39.42 66.07 -33.72
CA ALA A 23 -38.81 64.92 -34.37
C ALA A 23 -37.36 64.67 -33.91
N ASN A 24 -36.57 65.74 -33.77
CA ASN A 24 -35.18 65.65 -33.28
C ASN A 24 -35.14 65.20 -31.80
N GLU A 25 -35.98 65.76 -30.94
CA GLU A 25 -36.07 65.34 -29.53
C GLU A 25 -36.47 63.86 -29.42
N LYS A 26 -37.39 63.39 -30.27
CA LYS A 26 -37.77 61.97 -30.32
C LYS A 26 -36.63 61.07 -30.80
N ALA A 27 -35.84 61.55 -31.78
CA ALA A 27 -34.67 60.82 -32.27
C ALA A 27 -33.61 60.70 -31.16
N GLU A 28 -33.30 61.79 -30.47
CA GLU A 28 -32.36 61.80 -29.35
C GLU A 28 -32.84 60.90 -28.20
N GLU A 29 -34.14 60.89 -27.88
CA GLU A 29 -34.70 59.98 -26.87
C GLU A 29 -34.53 58.50 -27.26
N ILE A 30 -34.75 58.17 -28.54
CA ILE A 30 -34.56 56.80 -29.04
C ILE A 30 -33.09 56.40 -28.97
N ASP A 31 -32.17 57.27 -29.37
CA ASP A 31 -30.73 56.99 -29.35
C ASP A 31 -30.22 56.81 -27.91
N ALA A 32 -30.65 57.68 -26.98
CA ALA A 32 -30.32 57.55 -25.57
C ALA A 32 -30.82 56.24 -24.96
N LYS A 33 -32.05 55.83 -25.28
CA LYS A 33 -32.60 54.54 -24.84
C LYS A 33 -31.87 53.35 -25.46
N ALA A 34 -31.54 53.42 -26.74
CA ALA A 34 -30.80 52.38 -27.42
C ALA A 34 -29.40 52.17 -26.82
N GLU A 35 -28.72 53.26 -26.43
CA GLU A 35 -27.42 53.18 -25.77
C GLU A 35 -27.54 52.62 -24.34
N GLU A 36 -28.57 52.99 -23.59
CA GLU A 36 -28.83 52.43 -22.26
C GLU A 36 -29.10 50.91 -22.33
N GLU A 37 -29.99 50.49 -23.23
CA GLU A 37 -30.30 49.07 -23.46
C GLU A 37 -29.08 48.28 -23.92
N PHE A 38 -28.27 48.84 -24.83
CA PHE A 38 -27.03 48.22 -25.28
C PHE A 38 -26.06 47.99 -24.12
N ASN A 39 -25.87 48.99 -23.26
CA ASN A 39 -24.97 48.89 -22.12
C ASN A 39 -25.47 47.88 -21.07
N MET A 40 -26.78 47.87 -20.81
CA MET A 40 -27.40 46.88 -19.92
C MET A 40 -27.23 45.45 -20.45
N GLU A 41 -27.53 45.21 -21.72
CA GLU A 41 -27.48 43.88 -22.31
C GLU A 41 -26.03 43.37 -22.44
N LYS A 42 -25.10 44.25 -22.85
CA LYS A 42 -23.66 43.96 -22.84
C LYS A 42 -23.19 43.60 -21.42
N GLY A 43 -23.59 44.38 -20.42
CA GLY A 43 -23.27 44.11 -19.01
C GLY A 43 -23.77 42.74 -18.56
N ARG A 44 -25.04 42.43 -18.89
CA ARG A 44 -25.68 41.14 -18.59
C ARG A 44 -24.92 39.98 -19.23
N LEU A 45 -24.60 40.06 -20.52
CA LEU A 45 -23.87 39.01 -21.24
C LEU A 45 -22.47 38.81 -20.67
N VAL A 46 -21.73 39.89 -20.38
CA VAL A 46 -20.39 39.81 -19.78
C VAL A 46 -20.45 39.17 -18.39
N GLN A 47 -21.39 39.56 -17.54
CA GLN A 47 -21.56 38.97 -16.21
C GLN A 47 -21.90 37.48 -16.28
N GLN A 48 -22.83 37.09 -17.16
CA GLN A 48 -23.19 35.69 -17.35
C GLN A 48 -22.00 34.84 -17.82
N GLN A 49 -21.19 35.34 -18.76
CA GLN A 49 -20.01 34.60 -19.20
C GLN A 49 -18.92 34.57 -18.12
N ARG A 50 -18.71 35.66 -17.37
CA ARG A 50 -17.78 35.67 -16.23
C ARG A 50 -18.16 34.64 -15.18
N GLN A 51 -19.46 34.49 -14.87
CA GLN A 51 -19.93 33.48 -13.94
C GLN A 51 -19.61 32.05 -14.43
N LYS A 52 -19.89 31.74 -15.69
CA LYS A 52 -19.54 30.45 -16.29
C LYS A 52 -18.04 30.16 -16.24
N ILE A 53 -17.20 31.17 -16.49
CA ILE A 53 -15.75 31.06 -16.41
C ILE A 53 -15.32 30.77 -14.96
N MET A 54 -15.87 31.49 -13.98
CA MET A 54 -15.56 31.26 -12.56
C MET A 54 -15.92 29.83 -12.14
N GLU A 55 -17.12 29.35 -12.45
CA GLU A 55 -17.54 27.98 -12.12
C GLU A 55 -16.67 26.91 -12.79
N TYR A 56 -16.24 27.14 -14.04
CA TYR A 56 -15.35 26.24 -14.74
C TYR A 56 -13.97 26.15 -14.07
N TYR A 57 -13.39 27.29 -13.70
CA TYR A 57 -12.09 27.32 -13.04
C TYR A 57 -12.16 26.79 -11.60
N GLU A 58 -13.24 27.03 -10.87
CA GLU A 58 -13.44 26.47 -9.53
C GLU A 58 -13.47 24.93 -9.56
N LYS A 59 -14.17 24.34 -10.54
CA LYS A 59 -14.18 22.88 -10.74
C LYS A 59 -12.79 22.36 -11.08
N LYS A 60 -12.07 23.07 -11.96
CA LYS A 60 -10.71 22.69 -12.39
C LYS A 60 -9.72 22.78 -11.23
N GLU A 61 -9.82 23.79 -10.38
CA GLU A 61 -9.00 23.96 -9.19
C GLU A 61 -9.22 22.82 -8.19
N LYS A 62 -10.49 22.50 -7.87
CA LYS A 62 -10.85 21.36 -7.00
C LYS A 62 -10.31 20.04 -7.54
N GLN A 63 -10.37 19.83 -8.86
CA GLN A 63 -9.82 18.62 -9.49
C GLN A 63 -8.29 18.53 -9.34
N VAL A 64 -7.57 19.63 -9.57
CA VAL A 64 -6.11 19.68 -9.41
C VAL A 64 -5.72 19.47 -7.95
N GLU A 65 -6.45 20.06 -7.00
CA GLU A 65 -6.19 19.88 -5.58
C GLU A 65 -6.38 18.42 -5.14
N LEU A 66 -7.46 17.77 -5.61
CA LEU A 66 -7.72 16.35 -5.36
C LEU A 66 -6.60 15.48 -5.94
N GLN A 67 -6.18 15.73 -7.19
CA GLN A 67 -5.08 15.00 -7.81
C GLN A 67 -3.76 15.16 -7.04
N ARG A 68 -3.45 16.37 -6.55
CA ARG A 68 -2.28 16.62 -5.70
C ARG A 68 -2.35 15.83 -4.39
N LYS A 69 -3.53 15.76 -3.75
CA LYS A 69 -3.74 14.97 -2.53
C LYS A 69 -3.52 13.47 -2.78
N ILE A 70 -4.06 12.94 -3.88
CA ILE A 70 -3.87 11.54 -4.27
C ILE A 70 -2.39 11.25 -4.55
N GLN A 71 -1.72 12.09 -5.34
CA GLN A 71 -0.30 11.93 -5.64
C GLN A 71 0.57 11.97 -4.37
N ARG A 72 0.30 12.92 -3.46
CA ARG A 72 0.99 13.00 -2.18
C ARG A 72 0.81 11.73 -1.35
N SER A 73 -0.43 11.23 -1.24
CA SER A 73 -0.74 10.01 -0.51
C SER A 73 -0.06 8.78 -1.12
N ASN A 74 -0.11 8.65 -2.45
CA ASN A 74 0.54 7.56 -3.17
C ASN A 74 2.06 7.58 -2.97
N MET A 75 2.70 8.75 -3.07
CA MET A 75 4.14 8.89 -2.88
C MET A 75 4.55 8.54 -1.44
N GLN A 76 3.78 8.95 -0.44
CA GLN A 76 4.00 8.57 0.96
C GLN A 76 3.86 7.06 1.18
N ASN A 77 2.82 6.44 0.61
CA ASN A 77 2.63 5.00 0.74
C ASN A 77 3.74 4.22 0.02
N GLN A 78 4.20 4.69 -1.15
CA GLN A 78 5.33 4.10 -1.88
C GLN A 78 6.61 4.16 -1.05
N GLY A 79 6.92 5.32 -0.44
CA GLY A 79 8.06 5.44 0.48
C GLY A 79 7.95 4.50 1.67
N ARG A 80 6.76 4.37 2.28
CA ARG A 80 6.51 3.44 3.37
C ARG A 80 6.75 1.97 2.96
N LEU A 81 6.26 1.57 1.78
CA LEU A 81 6.45 0.22 1.25
C LEU A 81 7.93 -0.07 0.97
N GLN A 82 8.69 0.91 0.47
CA GLN A 82 10.13 0.78 0.28
C GLN A 82 10.86 0.54 1.61
N CYS A 83 10.55 1.32 2.65
CA CYS A 83 11.13 1.10 3.98
C CYS A 83 10.79 -0.28 4.54
N LEU A 84 9.53 -0.72 4.39
CA LEU A 84 9.12 -2.06 4.85
C LEU A 84 9.85 -3.18 4.08
N LYS A 85 10.01 -3.02 2.77
CA LYS A 85 10.75 -3.97 1.93
C LYS A 85 12.22 -4.04 2.34
N ALA A 86 12.87 -2.90 2.54
CA ALA A 86 14.26 -2.85 3.00
C ALA A 86 14.44 -3.51 4.38
N ARG A 87 13.48 -3.29 5.29
CA ARG A 87 13.48 -3.93 6.61
C ARG A 87 13.34 -5.45 6.51
N ASP A 88 12.39 -5.94 5.70
CA ASP A 88 12.19 -7.37 5.47
C ASP A 88 13.41 -8.04 4.83
N GLU A 89 14.01 -7.37 3.84
CA GLU A 89 15.24 -7.82 3.19
C GLU A 89 16.42 -7.89 4.18
N HIS A 90 16.55 -6.90 5.08
CA HIS A 90 17.57 -6.93 6.11
C HIS A 90 17.36 -8.08 7.10
N VAL A 91 16.13 -8.31 7.56
CA VAL A 91 15.81 -9.46 8.43
C VAL A 91 16.11 -10.77 7.73
N LYS A 92 15.74 -10.92 6.46
CA LYS A 92 16.06 -12.10 5.65
C LYS A 92 17.56 -12.30 5.50
N SER A 93 18.33 -11.23 5.27
CA SER A 93 19.79 -11.29 5.20
C SER A 93 20.39 -11.81 6.51
N VAL A 94 19.95 -11.27 7.66
CA VAL A 94 20.42 -11.70 8.98
C VAL A 94 20.06 -13.17 9.25
N LEU A 95 18.83 -13.59 8.90
CA LEU A 95 18.41 -14.99 9.04
C LEU A 95 19.22 -15.93 8.15
N ASN A 96 19.54 -15.51 6.92
CA ASN A 96 20.38 -16.30 6.01
C ASN A 96 21.82 -16.40 6.51
N GLU A 97 22.38 -15.32 7.07
CA GLU A 97 23.70 -15.33 7.70
C GLU A 97 23.72 -16.25 8.92
N ALA A 98 22.70 -16.19 9.78
CA ALA A 98 22.55 -17.10 10.91
C ALA A 98 22.47 -18.57 10.45
N ARG A 99 21.69 -18.89 9.41
CA ARG A 99 21.63 -20.24 8.81
C ARG A 99 22.97 -20.70 8.24
N SER A 100 23.71 -19.81 7.59
CA SER A 100 25.07 -20.09 7.10
C SER A 100 26.02 -20.39 8.25
N ASN A 101 25.94 -19.63 9.35
CA ASN A 101 26.74 -19.87 10.54
C ASN A 101 26.37 -21.19 11.24
N LEU A 102 25.08 -21.54 11.30
CA LEU A 102 24.65 -22.86 11.78
C LEU A 102 25.22 -23.99 10.91
N SER A 103 25.20 -23.83 9.59
CA SER A 103 25.77 -24.82 8.67
C SER A 103 27.28 -25.02 8.87
N LYS A 104 28.02 -23.96 9.26
CA LYS A 104 29.45 -24.06 9.63
C LYS A 104 29.64 -24.85 10.92
N ILE A 105 28.78 -24.64 11.92
CA ILE A 105 28.83 -25.39 13.20
C ILE A 105 28.57 -26.87 12.97
N SER A 106 27.65 -27.22 12.07
CA SER A 106 27.38 -28.63 11.74
C SER A 106 28.53 -29.31 11.00
N ALA A 107 29.39 -28.55 10.32
CA ALA A 107 30.61 -29.07 9.72
C ALA A 107 31.74 -29.31 10.75
N ASP A 108 31.67 -28.65 11.92
CA ASP A 108 32.66 -28.80 12.99
C ASP A 108 32.43 -30.11 13.78
N ARG A 109 33.23 -31.13 13.46
CA ARG A 109 33.18 -32.46 14.11
C ARG A 109 33.36 -32.47 15.63
N ASN A 110 33.90 -31.40 16.23
CA ASN A 110 34.09 -31.31 17.68
C ASN A 110 32.92 -30.61 18.40
N ARG A 111 32.24 -29.68 17.72
CA ARG A 111 31.16 -28.86 18.31
C ARG A 111 29.78 -29.45 18.04
N TYR A 112 29.60 -30.10 16.91
CA TYR A 112 28.32 -30.67 16.51
C TYR A 112 27.85 -31.87 17.37
N PRO A 113 28.70 -32.86 17.74
CA PRO A 113 28.26 -34.01 18.53
C PRO A 113 27.61 -33.68 19.88
N PRO A 114 28.17 -32.81 20.75
CA PRO A 114 27.53 -32.49 22.02
C PRO A 114 26.21 -31.72 21.83
N ILE A 115 26.10 -30.90 20.78
CA ILE A 115 24.85 -30.22 20.43
C ILE A 115 23.80 -31.25 20.00
N LEU A 116 24.16 -32.17 19.10
CA LEU A 116 23.26 -33.20 18.59
C LEU A 116 22.77 -34.13 19.71
N LYS A 117 23.66 -34.53 20.63
CA LYS A 117 23.30 -35.27 21.85
C LYS A 117 22.24 -34.53 22.67
N GLY A 118 22.43 -33.22 22.89
CA GLY A 118 21.48 -32.38 23.62
C GLY A 118 20.11 -32.27 22.93
N LEU A 119 20.09 -32.12 21.61
CA LEU A 119 18.85 -32.05 20.82
C LEU A 119 18.06 -33.37 20.86
N ILE A 120 18.76 -34.51 20.73
CA ILE A 120 18.16 -35.84 20.83
C ILE A 120 17.57 -36.05 22.23
N LEU A 121 18.33 -35.77 23.29
CA LEU A 121 17.86 -35.88 24.67
C LEU A 121 16.65 -34.99 24.92
N GLN A 122 16.69 -33.72 24.49
CA GLN A 122 15.57 -32.80 24.64
C GLN A 122 14.29 -33.35 24.00
N GLY A 123 14.39 -33.86 22.77
CA GLY A 123 13.24 -34.41 22.07
C GLY A 123 12.74 -35.74 22.67
N LEU A 124 13.64 -36.60 23.17
CA LEU A 124 13.26 -37.82 23.90
C LEU A 124 12.53 -37.50 25.22
N PHE A 125 13.03 -36.52 25.98
CA PHE A 125 12.38 -36.03 27.20
C PHE A 125 11.04 -35.33 26.94
N GLN A 126 10.83 -34.80 25.74
CA GLN A 126 9.57 -34.17 25.37
C GLN A 126 8.52 -35.18 24.91
N LEU A 127 8.93 -36.28 24.27
CA LEU A 127 8.04 -37.34 23.81
C LEU A 127 7.65 -38.32 24.93
N LEU A 128 8.60 -38.77 25.76
CA LEU A 128 8.39 -39.77 26.82
C LEU A 128 7.54 -40.97 26.36
N GLU A 129 7.87 -41.51 25.19
CA GLU A 129 7.21 -42.68 24.63
C GLU A 129 8.11 -43.92 24.65
N LYS A 130 7.49 -45.11 24.60
CA LYS A 130 8.20 -46.40 24.60
C LYS A 130 8.85 -46.72 23.25
N GLN A 131 8.35 -46.15 22.15
CA GLN A 131 8.90 -46.34 20.81
C GLN A 131 8.99 -45.00 20.07
N VAL A 132 10.20 -44.60 19.71
CA VAL A 132 10.47 -43.35 19.00
C VAL A 132 11.27 -43.65 17.73
N VAL A 133 10.90 -43.00 16.63
CA VAL A 133 11.59 -43.07 15.34
C VAL A 133 12.36 -41.77 15.12
N ILE A 134 13.66 -41.84 14.84
CA ILE A 134 14.51 -40.68 14.53
C ILE A 134 14.73 -40.60 13.03
N ARG A 135 14.46 -39.42 12.46
CA ARG A 135 14.86 -39.02 11.11
C ARG A 135 16.00 -38.03 11.19
N CYS A 136 17.03 -38.30 10.41
CA CYS A 136 18.23 -37.49 10.35
C CYS A 136 18.71 -37.32 8.92
N ARG A 137 19.75 -36.50 8.73
CA ARG A 137 20.44 -36.41 7.45
C ARG A 137 21.34 -37.63 7.27
N LYS A 138 21.50 -38.10 6.02
CA LYS A 138 22.38 -39.25 5.68
C LYS A 138 23.80 -39.15 6.23
N ASN A 139 24.35 -37.93 6.33
CA ASN A 139 25.72 -37.70 6.81
C ASN A 139 25.84 -37.85 8.34
N ASP A 140 24.73 -37.77 9.08
CA ASP A 140 24.73 -37.72 10.54
C ASP A 140 24.36 -39.08 11.16
N VAL A 141 23.99 -40.08 10.34
CA VAL A 141 23.57 -41.41 10.80
C VAL A 141 24.64 -42.06 11.67
N ASP A 142 25.88 -42.11 11.18
CA ASP A 142 27.00 -42.72 11.91
C ASP A 142 27.25 -42.04 13.27
N LEU A 143 27.05 -40.71 13.32
CA LEU A 143 27.25 -39.92 14.53
C LEU A 143 26.14 -40.15 15.55
N ILE A 144 24.90 -40.30 15.07
CA ILE A 144 23.73 -40.59 15.90
C ILE A 144 23.83 -42.00 16.46
N GLU A 145 24.23 -43.00 15.66
CA GLU A 145 24.43 -44.37 16.14
C GLU A 145 25.44 -44.44 17.30
N GLN A 146 26.50 -43.61 17.27
CA GLN A 146 27.48 -43.52 18.34
C GLN A 146 26.94 -42.83 19.60
N LEU A 147 26.05 -41.84 19.46
CA LEU A 147 25.52 -41.05 20.57
C LEU A 147 24.27 -41.67 21.22
N LEU A 148 23.55 -42.54 20.51
CA LEU A 148 22.32 -43.18 20.97
C LEU A 148 22.44 -43.94 22.30
N PRO A 149 23.50 -44.77 22.53
CA PRO A 149 23.62 -45.53 23.77
C PRO A 149 23.69 -44.61 25.00
N GLU A 150 24.48 -43.54 24.92
CA GLU A 150 24.58 -42.56 26.01
C GLU A 150 23.25 -41.83 26.26
N CYS A 151 22.52 -41.48 25.20
CA CYS A 151 21.22 -40.81 25.32
C CYS A 151 20.17 -41.71 25.99
N ILE A 152 20.15 -43.01 25.65
CA ILE A 152 19.22 -43.99 26.22
C ILE A 152 19.53 -44.21 27.70
N GLU A 153 20.80 -44.31 28.09
CA GLU A 153 21.19 -44.44 29.49
C GLU A 153 20.76 -43.24 30.34
N GLU A 154 20.95 -42.01 29.83
CA GLU A 154 20.51 -40.79 30.51
C GLU A 154 18.99 -40.70 30.61
N LEU A 155 18.27 -41.05 29.54
CA LEU A 155 16.80 -41.10 29.55
C LEU A 155 16.29 -42.15 30.56
N GLN A 156 16.87 -43.35 30.57
CA GLN A 156 16.45 -44.44 31.46
C GLN A 156 16.69 -44.09 32.94
N LYS A 157 17.80 -43.39 33.26
CA LYS A 157 18.08 -42.89 34.61
C LYS A 157 17.04 -41.87 35.09
N ALA A 158 16.54 -41.02 34.19
CA ALA A 158 15.63 -39.93 34.54
C ALA A 158 14.15 -40.33 34.44
N TRP A 159 13.78 -41.16 33.46
CA TRP A 159 12.39 -41.54 33.17
C TRP A 159 11.99 -42.89 33.78
N GLY A 160 12.94 -43.82 33.96
CA GLY A 160 12.71 -45.13 34.59
C GLY A 160 12.14 -46.22 33.68
N ASP A 161 11.61 -45.88 32.50
CA ASP A 161 11.11 -46.82 31.48
C ASP A 161 12.08 -46.96 30.30
N THR A 162 12.07 -48.12 29.61
CA THR A 162 12.95 -48.37 28.45
C THR A 162 12.29 -47.87 27.15
N THR A 163 12.84 -46.82 26.54
CA THR A 163 12.47 -46.39 25.18
C THR A 163 13.27 -47.17 24.13
N GLN A 164 12.58 -47.77 23.17
CA GLN A 164 13.19 -48.26 21.94
C GLN A 164 13.28 -47.12 20.92
N VAL A 165 14.51 -46.75 20.55
CA VAL A 165 14.79 -45.73 19.54
C VAL A 165 15.19 -46.41 18.24
N ILE A 166 14.48 -46.12 17.15
CA ILE A 166 14.72 -46.69 15.82
C ILE A 166 15.11 -45.57 14.86
N ILE A 167 16.21 -45.71 14.11
CA ILE A 167 16.55 -44.75 13.05
C ILE A 167 15.77 -45.13 11.78
N ASP A 168 15.08 -44.15 11.18
CA ASP A 168 14.38 -44.31 9.90
C ASP A 168 15.43 -44.29 8.76
N ASN A 169 15.61 -45.43 8.09
CA ASN A 169 16.52 -45.57 6.95
C ASN A 169 15.82 -45.39 5.59
N ASP A 170 14.49 -45.17 5.58
CA ASP A 170 13.72 -45.00 4.35
C ASP A 170 13.46 -43.50 4.06
N GLN A 171 13.32 -42.66 5.10
CA GLN A 171 13.08 -41.21 4.98
C GLN A 171 14.13 -40.37 5.72
N TYR A 172 15.08 -39.82 4.96
CA TYR A 172 16.09 -38.89 5.47
C TYR A 172 15.66 -37.43 5.33
N LEU A 173 16.17 -36.57 6.21
CA LEU A 173 16.04 -35.12 6.09
C LEU A 173 16.75 -34.59 4.83
N SER A 174 16.22 -33.50 4.26
CA SER A 174 16.80 -32.84 3.08
C SER A 174 18.26 -32.45 3.34
N PRO A 175 19.17 -32.62 2.37
CA PRO A 175 20.56 -32.21 2.52
C PRO A 175 20.75 -30.69 2.61
N GLU A 176 19.71 -29.90 2.30
CA GLU A 176 19.72 -28.44 2.45
C GLU A 176 19.59 -27.99 3.91
N ASN A 177 19.16 -28.88 4.81
CA ASN A 177 19.07 -28.56 6.23
C ASN A 177 20.48 -28.47 6.83
N ALA A 178 20.67 -27.45 7.67
CA ALA A 178 21.94 -27.22 8.36
C ALA A 178 22.30 -28.37 9.30
N GLY A 179 21.33 -29.12 9.83
CA GLY A 179 21.51 -30.24 10.74
C GLY A 179 20.23 -30.51 11.52
N GLY A 180 20.34 -31.27 12.61
CA GLY A 180 19.24 -31.56 13.53
C GLY A 180 18.62 -32.94 13.33
N VAL A 181 17.64 -33.24 14.19
CA VAL A 181 16.93 -34.52 14.20
C VAL A 181 15.43 -34.27 14.31
N GLU A 182 14.65 -35.06 13.57
CA GLU A 182 13.21 -35.09 13.72
C GLU A 182 12.82 -36.38 14.43
N LEU A 183 12.11 -36.27 15.56
CA LEU A 183 11.64 -37.42 16.31
C LEU A 183 10.14 -37.61 16.10
N LEU A 184 9.75 -38.85 15.83
CA LEU A 184 8.37 -39.26 15.55
C LEU A 184 7.94 -40.34 16.55
N ALA A 185 6.82 -40.09 17.19
CA ALA A 185 6.12 -41.06 18.03
C ALA A 185 5.40 -42.10 17.16
N LYS A 186 5.48 -43.39 17.51
CA LYS A 186 4.85 -44.46 16.71
C LYS A 186 3.33 -44.53 16.90
N MET A 187 2.82 -44.04 18.04
CA MET A 187 1.38 -44.08 18.36
C MET A 187 0.64 -42.76 18.06
N ALA A 188 1.35 -41.66 17.80
CA ALA A 188 0.72 -40.39 17.48
C ALA A 188 1.55 -39.61 16.45
N LYS A 189 0.85 -38.98 15.49
CA LYS A 189 1.42 -38.14 14.42
C LYS A 189 2.03 -36.83 14.95
N PHE A 190 2.86 -36.88 15.98
CA PHE A 190 3.62 -35.74 16.50
C PHE A 190 5.05 -35.86 15.96
N GLY A 191 5.40 -34.94 15.07
CA GLY A 191 6.77 -34.72 14.63
C GLY A 191 7.30 -33.48 15.35
N TYR A 192 8.40 -33.63 16.07
CA TYR A 192 9.13 -32.50 16.64
C TYR A 192 10.34 -32.22 15.77
N PHE A 193 10.39 -30.99 15.26
CA PHE A 193 11.52 -30.48 14.50
C PHE A 193 12.38 -29.66 15.46
N ILE A 194 13.62 -30.07 15.68
CA ILE A 194 14.59 -29.37 16.54
C ILE A 194 15.87 -29.10 15.75
#